data_AF-A0A9X0PQ99-F1
#
_entry.id   AF-A0A9X0PQ99-F1
#
_cell.length_a   1.000
_cell.length_b   1.000
_cell.length_c   1.000
_cell.angle_alpha   90.00
_cell.angle_beta   90.00
_cell.angle_gamma   90.00
#
_symmetry.space_group_name_H-M   'P 1'
#
loop_
_entity.id
_entity.type
_entity.pdbx_description
1 polymer ?
#
loop_
_entity_poly.entity_id
_entity_poly.type
_entity_poly.pdbx_seq_one_letter_code
_entity_poly.pdbx_strand_id
1 'polypeptide(L)' 'MFQLGQTSCLRVDGGSYLARCEMKLNVSSWTKIQDGCPVTERVESTSSSAYH' A
#
# COMPACT_ATOMS: atom_id res chain seq x y z
N MET A 1 -3.70 -13.45 9.39
CA MET A 1 -3.95 -12.24 10.20
C MET A 1 -3.16 -11.08 9.62
N PHE A 2 -3.80 -9.92 9.46
CA PHE A 2 -3.11 -8.66 9.16
C PHE A 2 -2.46 -8.12 10.43
N GLN A 3 -1.29 -7.52 10.31
CA GLN A 3 -0.56 -6.97 11.46
C GLN A 3 -1.08 -5.58 11.81
N LEU A 4 -1.18 -5.27 13.10
CA LEU A 4 -1.52 -3.92 13.54
C LEU A 4 -0.42 -2.95 13.07
N GLY A 5 -0.81 -1.83 12.47
CA GLY A 5 0.10 -0.86 11.87
C GLY A 5 0.55 -1.19 10.44
N GLN A 6 0.20 -2.37 9.90
CA GLN A 6 0.48 -2.71 8.51
C GLN A 6 -0.26 -1.78 7.56
N THR A 7 0.43 -1.28 6.53
CA THR A 7 -0.17 -0.45 5.48
C THR A 7 -0.39 -1.27 4.21
N SER A 8 -1.52 -1.08 3.52
CA SER A 8 -1.82 -1.72 2.25
C SER A 8 -2.66 -0.82 1.35
N CYS A 9 -2.51 -0.99 0.04
CA CYS A 9 -3.34 -0.35 -0.97
C CYS A 9 -4.60 -1.18 -1.17
N LEU A 10 -5.76 -0.62 -0.86
CA LEU A 10 -7.05 -1.27 -1.06
C LEU A 10 -7.73 -0.70 -2.31
N ARG A 11 -8.31 -1.58 -3.12
CA ARG A 11 -9.10 -1.23 -4.30
C ARG A 11 -10.55 -1.65 -4.07
N VAL A 12 -11.45 -0.68 -4.07
CA VAL A 12 -12.89 -0.88 -3.81
C VAL A 12 -13.66 0.01 -4.79
N ASP A 13 -14.68 -0.55 -5.46
CA ASP A 13 -15.58 0.18 -6.38
C ASP A 13 -14.86 1.05 -7.42
N GLY A 14 -13.73 0.56 -7.95
CA GLY A 14 -12.92 1.27 -8.95
C GLY A 14 -12.01 2.37 -8.39
N GLY A 15 -12.17 2.75 -7.13
CA GLY A 15 -11.26 3.62 -6.40
C GLY A 15 -10.11 2.83 -5.76
N SER A 16 -8.95 3.47 -5.61
CA SER A 16 -7.85 2.92 -4.81
C SER A 16 -7.49 3.90 -3.69
N TYR A 17 -7.26 3.40 -2.49
CA TYR A 17 -6.86 4.21 -1.35
C TYR A 17 -5.85 3.47 -0.47
N LEU A 18 -4.96 4.23 0.15
CA LEU A 18 -4.03 3.70 1.12
C LEU A 18 -4.75 3.52 2.46
N ALA A 19 -4.65 2.32 3.03
CA ALA A 19 -5.22 2.01 4.32
C ALA A 19 -4.17 1.43 5.26
N ARG A 20 -4.36 1.65 6.56
CA ARG A 20 -3.57 1.03 7.62
C ARG A 20 -4.46 0.17 8.51
N CYS A 21 -3.97 -1.01 8.85
CA CYS A 21 -4.63 -1.93 9.77
C CYS A 21 -4.51 -1.36 11.20
N GLU A 22 -5.65 -1.07 11.80
CA GLU A 22 -5.77 -0.48 13.14
C GLU A 22 -6.79 -1.28 13.96
N MET A 23 -6.79 -1.11 15.28
CA MET A 23 -7.77 -1.73 16.16
C MET A 23 -8.92 -0.74 16.36
N LYS A 24 -10.08 -1.04 15.77
CA LYS A 24 -11.32 -0.28 15.96
C LYS A 24 -12.29 -1.16 16.72
N LEU A 25 -12.82 -0.70 17.86
CA LEU A 25 -13.81 -1.46 18.66
C LEU A 25 -13.35 -2.91 19.00
N ASN A 26 -12.07 -3.10 19.32
CA ASN A 26 -11.45 -4.41 19.60
C ASN A 26 -11.41 -5.38 18.40
N VAL A 27 -11.65 -4.91 17.18
CA VAL A 27 -11.44 -5.67 15.95
C VAL A 27 -10.37 -5.02 15.07
N SER A 28 -9.60 -5.83 14.35
CA SER A 28 -8.68 -5.32 13.34
C SER A 28 -9.47 -4.85 12.12
N SER A 29 -9.26 -3.60 11.73
CA SER A 29 -9.96 -2.96 10.61
C SER A 29 -8.99 -2.10 9.80
N TRP A 30 -9.27 -1.97 8.51
CA TRP A 30 -8.52 -1.09 7.62
C TRP A 30 -9.06 0.34 7.71
N THR A 31 -8.24 1.24 8.24
CA THR A 31 -8.53 2.69 8.26
C THR A 31 -7.91 3.35 7.04
N LYS A 32 -8.69 4.07 6.25
CA LYS A 32 -8.17 4.89 5.14
C LYS A 32 -7.29 6.01 5.70
N ILE A 33 -6.07 6.14 5.18
CA ILE A 33 -5.11 7.18 5.57
C ILE A 33 -4.76 8.14 4.43
N GLN A 34 -4.91 7.73 3.17
CA GLN A 34 -4.66 8.58 2.00
C GLN A 34 -5.54 8.16 0.82
N ASP A 35 -5.96 9.13 0.00
CA ASP A 35 -6.55 8.89 -1.31
C ASP A 35 -5.49 8.49 -2.34
N GLY A 36 -5.80 7.50 -3.17
CA GLY A 36 -4.82 6.88 -4.04
C GLY A 36 -3.84 5.99 -3.28
N CYS A 37 -2.99 5.30 -4.03
CA CYS A 37 -1.93 4.47 -3.46
C CYS A 37 -0.57 5.07 -3.82
N PRO A 38 0.42 4.96 -2.93
CA PRO A 38 1.76 5.42 -3.24
C PRO A 38 2.28 4.61 -4.43
N VAL A 39 2.53 5.32 -5.53
CA VAL A 39 3.28 4.78 -6.65
C VAL A 39 4.73 4.79 -6.18
N THR A 40 5.27 3.61 -5.87
CA THR A 40 6.72 3.49 -5.94
C THR A 40 7.04 3.68 -7.42
N GLU A 41 7.65 4.81 -7.78
CA GLU A 41 8.51 4.84 -8.94
C GLU A 41 9.55 3.75 -8.66
N ARG A 42 9.28 2.55 -9.17
CA ARG A 42 10.38 1.73 -9.60
C ARG A 42 11.02 2.60 -10.67
N VAL A 43 12.04 3.37 -10.29
CA VAL A 43 13.21 3.42 -11.13
C VAL A 43 13.51 1.95 -11.33
N GLU A 44 13.02 1.39 -12.43
CA GLU A 44 13.64 0.22 -13.00
C GLU A 44 15.09 0.65 -13.09
N SER A 45 15.87 0.23 -12.10
CA SER A 45 17.17 -0.31 -12.36
C SER A 45 16.91 -1.39 -13.41
N THR A 46 16.72 -0.95 -14.66
CA THR A 46 17.10 -1.72 -15.80
C THR A 46 18.47 -2.18 -15.41
N SER A 47 18.57 -3.47 -15.11
CA SER A 47 19.79 -4.24 -15.30
C SER A 47 20.14 -4.17 -16.79
N SER A 48 20.31 -2.95 -17.32
CA SER A 48 21.14 -2.66 -18.47
C SER A 48 22.55 -2.73 -17.95
N SER A 49 23.02 -3.95 -17.72
CA SER A 49 24.41 -4.30 -17.90
C SER A 49 24.73 -4.02 -19.37
N ALA A 50 24.99 -2.75 -19.68
CA ALA A 50 25.30 -2.26 -21.01
C ALA A 50 26.52 -1.34 -20.98
N TYR A 51 27.59 -1.75 -20.28
CA TYR A 51 29.00 -1.36 -20.45
C TYR A 51 29.78 -2.23 -19.44
N HIS A 52 30.72 -3.11 -19.79
CA HIS A 52 31.89 -3.00 -20.67
C HIS A 52 32.22 -4.39 -21.23
#